data_AF-D5CT70-F1
#
_entry.id   AF-D5CT70-F1
#
_cell.length_a   1.000
_cell.length_b   1.000
_cell.length_c   1.000
_cell.angle_alpha   90.00
_cell.angle_beta   90.00
_cell.angle_gamma   90.00
#
_symmetry.space_group_name_H-M   'P 1'
#
loop_
_entity.id
_entity.type
_entity.pdbx_description
1 polymer ?
#
loop_
_entity_poly.entity_id
_entity_poly.type
_entity_poly.pdbx_seq_one_letter_code
_entity_poly.pdbx_strand_id
1 'polypeptide(L)' 'MSLDDLAEQAEQRFRDLALATKLPELKPTGNCYNCSEPIAQGVYCNADCRDDHVRREQFNRGRQ' A
#
# COMPACT_ATOMS: atom_id res chain seq x y z
N MET A 1 -24.57 5.56 -23.96
CA MET A 1 -23.88 4.69 -22.99
C MET A 1 -24.89 3.73 -22.40
N SER A 2 -24.65 2.43 -22.53
CA SER A 2 -25.49 1.37 -21.95
C SER A 2 -25.05 1.07 -20.50
N LEU A 3 -25.87 0.33 -19.75
CA LEU A 3 -25.48 -0.24 -18.47
C LEU A 3 -24.25 -1.15 -18.59
N ASP A 4 -24.12 -1.87 -19.71
CA ASP A 4 -22.97 -2.72 -20.03
C ASP A 4 -21.68 -1.90 -20.23
N ASP A 5 -21.80 -0.72 -20.83
CA ASP A 5 -20.68 0.20 -21.09
C ASP A 5 -20.13 0.81 -19.78
N LEU A 6 -21.03 1.04 -18.80
CA LEU A 6 -20.68 1.50 -17.46
C LEU A 6 -20.00 0.41 -16.63
N ALA A 7 -20.48 -0.84 -16.74
CA ALA A 7 -19.88 -1.99 -16.07
C ALA A 7 -18.46 -2.25 -16.59
N GLU A 8 -18.27 -2.24 -17.90
CA GLU A 8 -16.96 -2.42 -18.53
C GLU A 8 -15.96 -1.32 -18.12
N GLN A 9 -16.39 -0.06 -18.15
CA GLN A 9 -15.56 1.06 -17.69
C GLN A 9 -15.19 0.94 -16.21
N ALA A 10 -16.11 0.49 -15.36
CA ALA A 10 -15.81 0.27 -13.94
C ALA A 10 -14.73 -0.81 -13.77
N GLU A 11 -14.88 -1.95 -14.45
CA GLU A 11 -13.89 -3.04 -14.39
C GLU A 11 -12.52 -2.59 -14.90
N GLN A 12 -12.46 -1.86 -16.02
CA GLN A 12 -11.21 -1.33 -16.55
C GLN A 12 -10.52 -0.39 -15.55
N ARG A 13 -11.28 0.51 -14.91
CA ARG A 13 -10.73 1.42 -13.89
C ARG A 13 -10.19 0.66 -12.67
N PHE A 14 -10.89 -0.37 -12.20
CA PHE A 14 -10.41 -1.17 -11.06
C PHE A 14 -9.12 -1.92 -11.40
N ARG A 15 -9.03 -2.48 -12.62
CA ARG A 15 -7.82 -3.16 -13.10
C ARG A 15 -6.65 -2.18 -13.21
N ASP A 16 -6.89 -0.99 -13.75
CA ASP A 16 -5.86 0.04 -13.92
C ASP A 16 -5.34 0.54 -12.56
N LEU A 17 -6.22 0.78 -11.59
CA LEU A 17 -5.84 1.14 -10.22
C LEU A 17 -5.03 0.04 -9.54
N ALA A 18 -5.41 -1.23 -9.69
CA ALA A 18 -4.67 -2.36 -9.12
C ALA A 18 -3.26 -2.47 -9.70
N LEU A 19 -3.08 -2.16 -10.99
CA LEU A 19 -1.78 -2.16 -11.67
C LEU A 19 -0.94 -0.92 -11.34
N ALA A 20 -1.57 0.25 -11.21
CA ALA A 20 -0.92 1.51 -10.85
C ALA A 20 -0.45 1.53 -9.38
N THR A 21 -1.07 0.73 -8.52
CA THR A 21 -0.65 0.56 -7.13
C THR A 21 0.56 -0.38 -7.04
N LYS A 22 1.67 -0.05 -7.69
CA LYS A 22 2.97 -0.61 -7.33
C LYS A 22 3.23 -0.24 -5.87
N LEU A 23 3.31 -1.24 -4.99
CA LEU A 23 3.83 -0.98 -3.65
C LEU A 23 5.23 -0.38 -3.82
N PRO A 24 5.54 0.76 -3.16
CA PRO A 24 6.90 1.27 -3.18
C PRO A 24 7.81 0.15 -2.69
N GLU A 25 8.85 -0.16 -3.47
CA GLU A 25 9.90 -1.07 -3.04
C GLU A 25 10.63 -0.41 -1.86
N LEU A 26 10.12 -0.63 -0.64
CA LEU A 26 10.73 -0.11 0.57
C LEU A 26 12.09 -0.78 0.72
N LYS A 27 13.16 0.00 0.55
CA LYS A 27 14.53 -0.48 0.69
C LYS A 27 14.77 -0.83 2.16
N PRO A 28 15.33 -2.01 2.48
CA PRO A 28 15.71 -2.32 3.85
C PRO A 28 16.86 -1.39 4.28
N THR A 29 16.59 -0.47 5.21
CA THR A 29 17.56 0.50 5.73
C THR A 29 18.39 -0.05 6.89
N GLY A 30 18.06 -1.25 7.38
CA GLY A 30 18.60 -1.80 8.63
C GLY A 30 17.86 -1.30 9.87
N ASN A 31 16.84 -0.46 9.71
CA ASN A 31 15.97 0.02 10.78
C ASN A 31 14.49 -0.21 10.41
N CYS A 32 13.66 -0.45 11.42
CA CYS A 32 12.22 -0.60 11.26
C CYS A 32 11.59 0.71 10.76
N TYR A 33 10.80 0.65 9.69
CA TYR A 33 10.12 1.83 9.14
C TYR A 33 9.05 2.43 10.06
N ASN A 34 8.56 1.68 11.06
CA ASN A 34 7.54 2.17 12.00
C ASN A 34 8.14 2.72 13.30
N CYS A 35 9.01 1.96 13.97
CA CYS A 35 9.57 2.32 15.28
C CYS A 35 11.04 2.79 15.22
N SER A 36 11.69 2.76 14.06
CA SER A 36 13.10 3.12 13.85
C SER A 36 14.13 2.26 14.59
N GLU A 37 13.71 1.16 15.23
CA GLU A 37 14.64 0.22 15.88
C GLU A 37 15.50 -0.56 14.89
N PRO A 38 16.76 -0.91 15.23
CA PRO A 38 17.62 -1.70 14.36
C PRO A 38 17.05 -3.11 14.12
N ILE A 39 17.03 -3.54 12.86
CA ILE A 39 16.52 -4.86 12.45
C ILE A 39 17.55 -5.60 11.61
N ALA A 40 17.68 -6.91 11.85
CA ALA A 40 18.66 -7.74 11.15
C ALA A 40 18.25 -8.06 9.69
N GLN A 41 16.95 -8.16 9.42
CA GLN A 41 16.42 -8.49 8.10
C GLN A 41 15.03 -7.88 7.88
N GLY A 42 14.77 -7.46 6.64
CA GLY A 42 13.48 -6.91 6.23
C GLY A 42 13.38 -5.41 6.45
N VAL A 43 12.13 -4.92 6.51
CA VAL A 43 11.78 -3.49 6.63
C VAL A 43 11.08 -3.14 7.95
N TYR A 44 10.57 -4.14 8.66
CA TYR A 44 9.85 -3.98 9.92
C TYR A 44 10.37 -4.99 10.93
N CYS A 45 10.43 -4.59 12.21
CA CYS A 45 10.90 -5.47 13.29
C CYS A 45 9.93 -6.62 13.58
N ASN A 46 8.64 -6.41 13.35
CA ASN A 46 7.59 -7.39 13.55
C ASN A 46 6.38 -7.12 12.64
N ALA A 47 5.43 -8.06 12.63
CA ALA A 47 4.19 -7.94 11.87
C ALA A 47 3.33 -6.76 12.34
N ASP A 48 3.36 -6.43 13.63
CA ASP A 48 2.61 -5.32 14.22
C ASP A 48 3.06 -3.97 13.65
N CYS A 49 4.37 -3.73 13.57
CA CYS A 49 4.94 -2.52 12.96
C CYS A 49 4.63 -2.40 11.48
N ARG A 50 4.58 -3.52 10.76
CA ARG A 50 4.17 -3.52 9.35
C ARG A 50 2.72 -3.08 9.22
N ASP A 51 1.83 -3.67 10.01
CA ASP A 51 0.39 -3.39 9.92
C ASP A 51 0.06 -1.96 10.36
N ASP A 52 0.69 -1.48 11.44
CA ASP A 52 0.52 -0.11 11.92
C ASP A 52 0.99 0.93 10.89
N HIS A 53 2.14 0.70 10.24
CA HIS A 53 2.61 1.55 9.15
C HIS A 53 1.64 1.56 7.97
N VAL A 54 1.15 0.39 7.54
CA VAL A 54 0.17 0.28 6.44
C VAL A 54 -1.14 0.98 6.80
N ARG A 55 -1.63 0.83 8.03
CA ARG A 55 -2.84 1.52 8.51
C ARG A 55 -2.64 3.03 8.52
N ARG A 56 -1.49 3.54 8.99
CA ARG A 56 -1.17 4.97 8.94
C ARG A 56 -1.13 5.49 7.51
N GLU A 57 -0.49 4.76 6.59
CA GLU A 57 -0.44 5.14 5.17
C GLU A 57 -1.82 5.14 4.53
N GLN A 58 -2.66 4.13 4.80
CA GLN A 58 -4.03 4.10 4.30
C GLN A 58 -4.90 5.21 4.89
N PHE A 59 -4.77 5.48 6.20
CA PHE A 59 -5.47 6.58 6.85
C PHE A 59 -5.05 7.94 6.28
N ASN A 60 -3.76 8.11 5.96
CA ASN A 60 -3.25 9.33 5.35
C ASN A 60 -3.70 9.49 3.89
N ARG A 61 -3.83 8.38 3.14
CA ARG A 61 -4.34 8.38 1.75
C ARG A 61 -5.84 8.68 1.65
N GLY A 62 -6.64 8.24 2.63
CA GLY A 62 -8.10 8.43 2.64
C GLY A 62 -8.57 9.80 3.15
N ARG A 63 -7.65 10.72 3.46
CA ARG A 63 -7.94 12.05 4.02
C ARG A 63 -7.79 13.20 3.01
N GLN A 64 -7.61 12.89 1.73
CA GLN A 64 -7.55 13.85 0.61
C GLN A 64 -8.89 13.97 -0.11
#